data_AF-A0A024GTK1-F1
#
_entry.id   AF-A0A024GTK1-F1
#
_cell.length_a   1.000
_cell.length_b   1.000
_cell.length_c   1.000
_cell.angle_alpha   90.00
_cell.angle_beta   90.00
_cell.angle_gamma   90.00
#
_symmetry.space_group_name_H-M   'P 1'
#
loop_
_entity.id
_entity.type
_entity.pdbx_description
1 polymer ?
#
loop_
_entity_poly.entity_id
_entity_poly.type
_entity_poly.pdbx_seq_one_letter_code
_entity_poly.pdbx_strand_id
1 'polypeptide(L)'
;MGRIRIKELESVGRFLGLPSENLVIINDPQLEDGMHVSWDPQHIANIIQRQFDGGNTFQAIFTFDEFGVSAHPNHIAVYRGVRLALEKFDSAKVFGFALKSTNLARKYIGVLDVAILRIQQILSTKKSGLSDELAMFTWRPWWNYQLMAIHASQFVWYRRLFVIFSRYTYLNTFEEIRWRSKLNKK
;
A
#
# COMPACT_ATOMS: atom_id res chain seq x y z
N MET A 1 -1.27 -12.65 20.49
CA MET A 1 -1.97 -11.91 19.42
C MET A 1 -1.50 -12.29 18.01
N GLY A 2 -0.19 -12.36 17.71
CA GLY A 2 0.31 -12.66 16.35
C GLY A 2 -0.32 -13.89 15.68
N ARG A 3 -0.40 -15.03 16.38
CA ARG A 3 -1.03 -16.27 15.87
C ARG A 3 -2.49 -16.10 15.41
N ILE A 4 -3.24 -15.19 16.03
CA ILE A 4 -4.63 -14.92 15.63
C ILE A 4 -4.63 -14.14 14.31
N ARG A 5 -3.82 -13.08 14.23
CA ARG A 5 -3.71 -12.23 13.03
C ARG A 5 -3.22 -12.99 11.80
N ILE A 6 -2.37 -14.00 11.99
CA ILE A 6 -1.94 -14.92 10.91
C ILE A 6 -3.16 -15.63 10.30
N LYS A 7 -3.99 -16.26 11.15
CA LYS A 7 -5.21 -16.97 10.69
C LYS A 7 -6.24 -16.04 10.05
N GLU A 8 -6.35 -14.81 10.56
CA GLU A 8 -7.21 -13.79 9.96
C GLU A 8 -6.73 -13.42 8.55
N LEU A 9 -5.41 -13.21 8.37
CA LEU A 9 -4.82 -12.89 7.07
C LEU A 9 -4.96 -14.06 6.07
N GLU A 10 -4.75 -15.30 6.50
CA GLU A 10 -5.02 -16.49 5.68
C GLU A 10 -6.49 -16.58 5.25
N SER A 11 -7.41 -16.21 6.15
CA SER A 11 -8.84 -16.20 5.85
C SER A 11 -9.22 -15.09 4.86
N VAL A 12 -8.55 -13.94 4.92
CA VAL A 12 -8.66 -12.90 3.88
C VAL A 12 -8.17 -13.41 2.54
N GLY A 13 -7.01 -14.08 2.50
CA GLY A 13 -6.48 -14.68 1.27
C GLY A 13 -7.49 -15.64 0.63
N ARG A 14 -8.07 -16.54 1.42
CA ARG A 14 -9.12 -17.47 0.96
C ARG A 14 -10.37 -16.74 0.46
N PHE A 15 -10.81 -15.70 1.16
CA PHE A 15 -11.98 -14.91 0.74
C PHE A 15 -11.74 -14.19 -0.60
N LEU A 16 -10.51 -13.72 -0.84
CA LEU A 16 -10.10 -13.10 -2.10
C LEU A 16 -9.85 -14.11 -3.24
N GLY A 17 -9.89 -15.41 -2.95
CA GLY A 17 -9.53 -16.46 -3.91
C GLY A 17 -8.04 -16.53 -4.22
N LEU A 18 -7.18 -16.02 -3.33
CA LEU A 18 -5.73 -16.12 -3.48
C LEU A 18 -5.28 -17.57 -3.22
N PRO A 19 -4.49 -18.16 -4.13
CA PRO A 19 -3.79 -19.41 -3.84
C PRO A 19 -2.91 -19.25 -2.60
N SER A 20 -2.82 -20.31 -1.78
CA SER A 20 -2.12 -20.22 -0.48
C SER A 20 -0.62 -20.01 -0.66
N GLU A 21 -0.05 -20.52 -1.75
CA GLU A 21 1.32 -20.31 -2.20
C GLU A 21 1.65 -18.83 -2.52
N ASN A 22 0.63 -18.02 -2.85
CA ASN A 22 0.80 -16.59 -3.13
C ASN A 22 0.70 -15.73 -1.86
N LEU A 23 0.39 -16.31 -0.70
CA LEU A 23 0.35 -15.62 0.59
C LEU A 23 1.58 -15.95 1.42
N VAL A 24 2.55 -15.05 1.42
CA VAL A 24 3.76 -15.18 2.23
C VAL A 24 3.62 -14.36 3.51
N ILE A 25 3.67 -15.04 4.66
CA ILE A 25 3.61 -14.40 5.98
C ILE A 25 5.02 -14.35 6.58
N ILE A 26 5.51 -13.14 6.83
CA ILE A 26 6.83 -12.92 7.44
C ILE A 26 6.65 -12.83 8.96
N ASN A 27 7.16 -13.83 9.68
CA ASN A 27 7.22 -13.83 11.13
C ASN A 27 8.67 -13.64 11.58
N ASP A 28 9.07 -12.38 11.75
CA ASP A 28 10.45 -11.97 12.01
C ASP A 28 10.52 -11.09 13.27
N PRO A 29 11.31 -11.47 14.30
CA PRO A 29 11.50 -10.65 15.50
C PRO A 29 12.05 -9.24 15.24
N GLN A 30 12.71 -9.01 14.11
CA GLN A 30 13.21 -7.68 13.73
C GLN A 30 12.11 -6.78 13.13
N LEU A 31 10.92 -7.35 12.85
CA LEU A 31 9.78 -6.66 12.26
C LEU A 31 8.56 -6.68 13.22
N GLU A 32 8.80 -6.39 14.50
CA GLU A 32 7.73 -6.30 15.50
C GLU A 32 6.82 -5.08 15.26
N ASP A 33 5.50 -5.30 15.34
CA ASP A 33 4.49 -4.27 15.15
C ASP A 33 4.49 -3.25 16.29
N GLY A 34 4.52 -1.94 15.99
CA GLY A 34 4.52 -0.91 17.02
C GLY A 34 4.88 0.49 16.52
N MET A 35 4.61 1.50 17.35
CA MET A 35 4.95 2.92 17.09
C MET A 35 6.35 3.30 17.57
N HIS A 36 6.98 2.44 18.37
CA HIS A 36 8.29 2.68 19.01
C HIS A 36 9.39 1.75 18.49
N VAL A 37 9.04 0.89 17.54
CA VAL A 37 9.98 -0.04 16.89
C VAL A 37 10.32 0.53 15.52
N SER A 38 11.61 0.60 15.20
CA SER A 38 12.07 1.01 13.88
C SER A 38 12.54 -0.22 13.13
N TRP A 39 11.82 -0.60 12.08
CA TRP A 39 12.27 -1.68 11.20
C TRP A 39 13.44 -1.19 10.35
N ASP A 40 14.46 -2.04 10.18
CA ASP A 40 15.57 -1.75 9.27
C ASP A 40 15.12 -1.89 7.81
N PRO A 41 15.14 -0.81 7.01
CA PRO A 41 14.81 -0.88 5.59
C PRO A 41 15.69 -1.84 4.81
N GLN A 42 16.97 -2.01 5.18
CA GLN A 42 17.87 -2.93 4.47
C GLN A 42 17.46 -4.39 4.68
N HIS A 43 17.04 -4.74 5.90
CA HIS A 43 16.47 -6.05 6.20
C HIS A 43 15.21 -6.34 5.38
N ILE A 44 14.29 -5.38 5.27
CA ILE A 44 13.09 -5.49 4.42
C ILE A 44 13.48 -5.69 2.95
N ALA A 45 14.45 -4.92 2.44
CA ALA A 45 14.94 -5.07 1.07
C ALA A 45 15.51 -6.47 0.81
N ASN A 46 16.24 -7.03 1.79
CA ASN A 46 16.79 -8.38 1.69
C ASN A 46 15.70 -9.46 1.72
N ILE A 47 14.60 -9.25 2.46
CA ILE A 47 13.44 -10.14 2.43
C ILE A 47 12.79 -10.14 1.03
N ILE A 48 12.57 -8.96 0.45
CA ILE A 48 11.98 -8.82 -0.90
C ILE A 48 12.87 -9.50 -1.94
N GLN A 49 14.19 -9.28 -1.88
CA GLN A 49 15.15 -9.92 -2.77
C GLN A 49 15.09 -11.46 -2.67
N ARG A 50 15.05 -12.01 -1.45
CA ARG A 50 14.92 -13.47 -1.24
C ARG A 50 13.64 -14.04 -1.85
N GLN A 51 12.52 -13.29 -1.81
CA GLN A 51 11.28 -13.72 -2.45
C GLN A 51 11.44 -13.76 -3.97
N PHE A 52 12.05 -12.73 -4.56
CA PHE A 52 12.29 -12.66 -5.99
C PHE A 52 13.23 -13.79 -6.48
N ASP A 53 14.35 -14.00 -5.79
CA ASP A 53 15.33 -15.04 -6.13
C ASP A 53 14.79 -16.47 -5.93
N GLY A 54 13.83 -16.63 -5.01
CA GLY A 54 13.15 -17.90 -4.72
C GLY A 54 12.16 -18.36 -5.81
N GLY A 55 12.10 -17.66 -6.95
CA GLY A 55 11.25 -18.01 -8.08
C GLY A 55 9.90 -17.27 -8.14
N ASN A 56 9.61 -16.41 -7.16
CA ASN A 56 8.44 -15.54 -7.26
C ASN A 56 8.71 -14.48 -8.32
N THR A 57 7.93 -14.49 -9.39
CA THR A 57 8.02 -13.47 -10.43
C THR A 57 6.91 -12.45 -10.20
N PHE A 58 7.30 -11.18 -10.10
CA PHE A 58 6.37 -10.06 -10.04
C PHE A 58 6.88 -8.93 -10.92
N GLN A 59 5.94 -8.24 -11.56
CA GLN A 59 6.21 -7.09 -12.44
C GLN A 59 5.98 -5.76 -11.72
N ALA A 60 5.29 -5.78 -10.57
CA ALA A 60 4.95 -4.61 -9.80
C ALA A 60 4.97 -4.90 -8.30
N ILE A 61 5.47 -3.94 -7.52
CA ILE A 61 5.39 -3.92 -6.06
C ILE A 61 4.52 -2.73 -5.65
N PHE A 62 3.49 -2.98 -4.84
CA PHE A 62 2.66 -1.94 -4.23
C PHE A 62 3.01 -1.80 -2.74
N THR A 63 3.20 -0.57 -2.28
CA THR A 63 3.57 -0.26 -0.90
C THR A 63 2.93 1.05 -0.44
N PHE A 64 3.12 1.41 0.84
CA PHE A 64 2.87 2.76 1.35
C PHE A 64 3.88 3.76 0.79
N ASP A 65 3.60 5.06 0.92
CA ASP A 65 4.55 6.13 0.62
C ASP A 65 5.43 6.52 1.83
N GLU A 66 6.24 7.57 1.64
CA GLU A 66 7.17 8.09 2.65
C GLU A 66 6.50 8.64 3.91
N PHE A 67 5.19 8.89 3.87
CA PHE A 67 4.40 9.39 5.00
C PHE A 67 3.61 8.27 5.72
N GLY A 68 3.59 7.05 5.17
CA GLY A 68 3.05 5.87 5.84
C GLY A 68 1.55 5.93 6.16
N VAL A 69 0.75 6.68 5.39
CA VAL A 69 -0.72 6.89 5.49
C VAL A 69 -1.20 7.61 6.76
N SER A 70 -0.59 7.31 7.91
CA SER A 70 -0.87 7.89 9.21
C SER A 70 0.42 8.15 10.00
N ALA A 71 1.54 8.37 9.31
CA ALA A 71 2.88 8.47 9.91
C ALA A 71 3.28 7.22 10.72
N HIS A 72 2.79 6.03 10.32
CA HIS A 72 3.14 4.80 11.01
C HIS A 72 4.59 4.38 10.64
N PRO A 73 5.50 4.21 11.62
CA PRO A 73 6.92 3.94 11.35
C PRO A 73 7.13 2.68 10.52
N ASN A 74 6.39 1.61 10.81
CA ASN A 74 6.48 0.36 10.03
C ASN A 74 6.13 0.55 8.55
N HIS A 75 5.11 1.35 8.24
CA HIS A 75 4.74 1.64 6.85
C HIS A 75 5.84 2.43 6.12
N ILE A 76 6.43 3.40 6.80
CA ILE A 76 7.54 4.21 6.27
C ILE A 76 8.77 3.33 6.04
N ALA A 77 9.08 2.41 6.96
CA ALA A 77 10.19 1.48 6.81
C ALA A 77 9.98 0.53 5.62
N VAL A 78 8.75 0.01 5.42
CA VAL A 78 8.41 -0.80 4.24
C VAL A 78 8.60 -0.02 2.95
N TYR A 79 8.14 1.23 2.87
CA TYR A 79 8.40 2.10 1.70
C TYR A 79 9.90 2.22 1.40
N ARG A 80 10.71 2.51 2.43
CA ARG A 80 12.16 2.63 2.28
C ARG A 80 12.81 1.31 1.85
N GLY A 81 12.38 0.19 2.41
CA GLY A 81 12.89 -1.14 2.05
C GLY A 81 12.53 -1.53 0.62
N VAL A 82 11.32 -1.22 0.16
CA VAL A 82 10.91 -1.41 -1.24
C VAL A 82 11.75 -0.56 -2.17
N ARG A 83 12.04 0.70 -1.83
CA ARG A 83 12.95 1.55 -2.63
C ARG A 83 14.33 0.93 -2.79
N LEU A 84 14.93 0.47 -1.70
CA LEU A 84 16.25 -0.18 -1.72
C LEU A 84 16.22 -1.50 -2.50
N ALA A 85 15.13 -2.25 -2.46
CA ALA A 85 14.99 -3.47 -3.25
C ALA A 85 14.89 -3.16 -4.75
N LEU A 86 14.10 -2.15 -5.12
CA LEU A 86 13.94 -1.71 -6.50
C LEU A 86 15.28 -1.28 -7.12
N GLU A 87 16.17 -0.65 -6.37
CA GLU A 87 17.53 -0.31 -6.83
C GLU A 87 18.36 -1.52 -7.29
N LYS A 88 18.07 -2.71 -6.76
CA LYS A 88 18.73 -3.98 -7.12
C LYS A 88 18.04 -4.68 -8.29
N PHE A 89 16.77 -4.38 -8.55
CA PHE A 89 16.02 -4.98 -9.65
C PHE A 89 16.27 -4.25 -10.97
N ASP A 90 16.09 -4.95 -12.08
CA ASP A 90 16.08 -4.30 -13.39
C ASP A 90 14.84 -3.41 -13.51
N SER A 91 15.05 -2.09 -13.55
CA SER A 91 14.00 -1.07 -13.72
C SER A 91 13.08 -1.29 -14.91
N ALA A 92 13.53 -2.02 -15.94
CA ALA A 92 12.72 -2.31 -17.11
C ALA A 92 11.73 -3.47 -16.88
N LYS A 93 11.86 -4.20 -15.77
CA LYS A 93 11.13 -5.44 -15.49
C LYS A 93 10.23 -5.34 -14.26
N VAL A 94 10.59 -4.52 -13.28
CA VAL A 94 9.86 -4.40 -12.00
C VAL A 94 9.57 -2.93 -11.70
N PHE A 95 8.28 -2.62 -11.61
CA PHE A 95 7.77 -1.29 -11.26
C PHE A 95 7.44 -1.20 -9.76
N GLY A 96 7.69 -0.05 -9.16
CA GLY A 96 7.29 0.24 -7.77
C GLY A 96 6.18 1.28 -7.73
N PHE A 97 5.15 1.05 -6.91
CA PHE A 97 4.02 1.96 -6.73
C PHE A 97 3.79 2.25 -5.24
N ALA A 98 3.79 3.52 -4.87
CA ALA A 98 3.57 3.99 -3.50
C ALA A 98 2.17 4.60 -3.35
N LEU A 99 1.41 4.13 -2.36
CA LEU A 99 0.09 4.67 -2.03
C LEU A 99 0.24 6.08 -1.45
N LYS A 100 -0.28 7.07 -2.16
CA LYS A 100 -0.23 8.48 -1.79
C LYS A 100 -1.00 8.74 -0.50
N SER A 101 -0.30 9.21 0.52
CA SER A 101 -0.86 9.68 1.77
C SER A 101 -1.62 10.97 1.58
N THR A 102 -2.84 11.01 2.10
CA THR A 102 -3.74 12.16 1.95
C THR A 102 -3.97 12.85 3.28
N ASN A 103 -4.06 14.18 3.26
CA ASN A 103 -4.34 14.99 4.46
C ASN A 103 -5.59 14.48 5.22
N LEU A 104 -5.53 14.49 6.56
CA LEU A 104 -6.58 14.04 7.47
C LEU A 104 -7.96 14.62 7.13
N ALA A 105 -8.03 15.88 6.67
CA ALA A 105 -9.28 16.52 6.25
C ALA A 105 -9.95 15.80 5.06
N ARG A 106 -9.18 15.34 4.07
CA ARG A 106 -9.68 14.52 2.94
C ARG A 106 -10.02 13.09 3.35
N LYS A 107 -9.46 12.60 4.45
CA LYS A 107 -9.70 11.26 5.01
C LYS A 107 -11.13 11.10 5.57
N TYR A 108 -11.79 12.21 5.92
CA TYR A 108 -13.15 12.24 6.50
C TYR A 108 -14.21 12.95 5.63
N ILE A 109 -13.82 13.51 4.49
CA ILE A 109 -14.75 14.12 3.50
C ILE A 109 -15.34 13.05 2.53
N GLY A 110 -14.82 11.82 2.55
CA GLY A 110 -15.43 10.66 1.87
C GLY A 110 -15.74 10.88 0.39
N VAL A 111 -16.95 10.50 -0.05
CA VAL A 111 -17.47 10.56 -1.43
C VAL A 111 -17.30 11.94 -2.10
N LEU A 112 -17.27 13.02 -1.32
CA LEU A 112 -17.09 14.37 -1.84
C LEU A 112 -15.68 14.61 -2.38
N ASP A 113 -14.62 13.92 -1.91
CA ASP A 113 -13.27 14.06 -2.48
C ASP A 113 -13.20 13.49 -3.91
N VAL A 114 -13.95 12.41 -4.19
CA VAL A 114 -14.09 11.87 -5.55
C VAL A 114 -14.85 12.86 -6.45
N ALA A 115 -15.92 13.47 -5.94
CA ALA A 115 -16.68 14.48 -6.67
C ALA A 115 -15.85 15.75 -6.93
N ILE A 116 -15.08 16.22 -5.94
CA ILE A 116 -14.22 17.40 -6.07
C ILE A 116 -13.06 17.13 -7.03
N LEU A 117 -12.42 15.94 -6.98
CA LEU A 117 -11.38 15.58 -7.95
C LEU A 117 -11.93 15.51 -9.38
N ARG A 118 -13.13 14.95 -9.57
CA ARG A 118 -13.81 14.94 -10.86
C ARG A 118 -14.17 16.35 -11.33
N ILE A 119 -14.69 17.20 -10.46
CA ILE A 119 -15.01 18.61 -10.78
C ILE A 119 -13.73 19.39 -11.10
N GLN A 120 -12.66 19.21 -10.33
CA GLN A 120 -11.36 19.83 -10.59
C GLN A 120 -10.75 19.35 -11.91
N GLN A 121 -10.91 18.07 -12.26
CA GLN A 121 -10.46 17.52 -13.55
C GLN A 121 -11.30 18.04 -14.73
N ILE A 122 -12.61 18.24 -14.54
CA ILE A 122 -13.50 18.85 -15.54
C ILE A 122 -13.22 20.34 -15.72
N LEU A 123 -12.93 21.06 -14.63
CA LEU A 123 -12.64 22.51 -14.63
C LEU A 123 -11.20 22.83 -15.03
N SER A 124 -10.27 21.87 -14.97
CA SER A 124 -8.89 22.08 -15.39
C SER A 124 -8.72 21.76 -16.87
N THR A 125 -8.63 22.80 -17.70
CA THR A 125 -8.27 22.72 -19.13
C THR A 125 -6.78 22.47 -19.37
N LYS A 126 -6.02 22.08 -18.34
CA LYS A 126 -4.62 21.66 -18.52
C LYS A 126 -4.60 20.21 -18.99
N LYS A 127 -4.05 19.99 -20.18
CA LYS A 127 -3.51 18.68 -20.57
C LYS A 127 -2.51 18.27 -19.50
N SER A 128 -2.92 17.49 -18.50
CA SER A 128 -1.97 16.72 -17.72
C SER A 128 -1.35 15.75 -18.71
N GLY A 129 -0.10 16.00 -19.10
CA GLY A 129 0.73 14.91 -19.65
C GLY A 129 0.59 13.72 -18.70
N LEU A 130 0.48 12.51 -19.28
CA LEU A 130 0.34 11.22 -18.58
C LEU A 130 0.97 11.31 -17.19
N SER A 131 0.13 11.54 -16.17
CA SER A 131 0.62 11.65 -14.80
C SER A 131 1.20 10.30 -14.42
N ASP A 132 2.36 10.27 -13.79
CA ASP A 132 2.97 9.05 -13.19
C ASP A 132 2.14 8.51 -12.00
N GLU A 133 0.84 8.83 -11.96
CA GLU A 133 -0.13 8.50 -10.95
C GLU A 133 -1.11 7.46 -11.50
N LEU A 134 -1.17 6.30 -10.83
CA LEU A 134 -2.15 5.25 -11.07
C LEU A 134 -3.31 5.40 -10.07
N ALA A 135 -4.47 5.81 -10.57
CA ALA A 135 -5.70 5.88 -9.76
C ALA A 135 -6.52 4.59 -9.89
N MET A 136 -6.68 3.87 -8.77
CA MET A 136 -7.53 2.69 -8.68
C MET A 136 -8.84 3.05 -7.98
N PHE A 137 -9.93 3.05 -8.75
CA PHE A 137 -11.28 3.26 -8.25
C PHE A 137 -11.98 1.93 -7.97
N THR A 138 -12.62 1.79 -6.81
CA THR A 138 -13.36 0.58 -6.44
C THR A 138 -14.64 0.96 -5.70
N TRP A 139 -15.79 0.79 -6.36
CA TRP A 139 -17.09 1.02 -5.74
C TRP A 139 -17.63 -0.27 -5.10
N ARG A 140 -16.94 -0.77 -4.07
CA ARG A 140 -17.35 -1.96 -3.31
C ARG A 140 -17.16 -1.79 -1.80
N PRO A 141 -17.84 -0.81 -1.17
CA PRO A 141 -17.67 -0.54 0.26
C PRO A 141 -18.08 -1.73 1.13
N TRP A 142 -19.13 -2.48 0.74
CA TRP A 142 -19.53 -3.69 1.45
C TRP A 142 -18.47 -4.80 1.38
N TRP A 143 -17.85 -4.99 0.21
CA TRP A 143 -16.76 -5.95 0.04
C TRP A 143 -15.55 -5.59 0.91
N ASN A 144 -15.16 -4.30 0.94
CA ASN A 144 -14.09 -3.81 1.80
C ASN A 144 -14.44 -4.02 3.29
N TYR A 145 -15.68 -3.75 3.69
CA TYR A 145 -16.16 -3.99 5.04
C TYR A 145 -16.09 -5.47 5.44
N GLN A 146 -16.51 -6.38 4.56
CA GLN A 146 -16.42 -7.83 4.80
C GLN A 146 -14.97 -8.28 4.99
N LEU A 147 -14.05 -7.81 4.15
CA LEU A 147 -12.61 -8.09 4.30
C LEU A 147 -12.07 -7.59 5.64
N MET A 148 -12.42 -6.37 6.04
CA MET A 148 -12.01 -5.81 7.32
C MET A 148 -12.65 -6.52 8.51
N ALA A 149 -13.87 -7.06 8.35
CA ALA A 149 -14.56 -7.83 9.38
C ALA A 149 -13.92 -9.19 9.66
N ILE A 150 -13.20 -9.78 8.69
CA ILE A 150 -12.40 -10.99 8.90
C ILE A 150 -11.29 -10.74 9.93
N HIS A 151 -10.73 -9.51 9.98
CA HIS A 151 -9.77 -9.08 11.00
C HIS A 151 -10.47 -8.76 12.34
N ALA A 152 -11.24 -9.70 12.87
CA ALA A 152 -12.07 -9.52 14.06
C ALA A 152 -11.28 -9.01 15.27
N SER A 153 -10.03 -9.46 15.45
CA SER A 153 -9.12 -9.02 16.51
C SER A 153 -8.70 -7.56 16.41
N GLN A 154 -8.84 -6.94 15.24
CA GLN A 154 -8.47 -5.56 14.98
C GLN A 154 -9.68 -4.67 14.64
N PHE A 155 -10.82 -5.22 14.22
CA PHE A 155 -11.95 -4.45 13.67
C PHE A 155 -12.89 -3.81 14.71
N VAL A 156 -12.28 -2.96 15.55
CA VAL A 156 -12.94 -2.14 16.58
C VAL A 156 -13.73 -0.97 15.99
N TRP A 157 -14.61 -0.37 16.80
CA TRP A 157 -15.65 0.58 16.34
C TRP A 157 -15.12 1.73 15.47
N TYR A 158 -13.99 2.36 15.81
CA TYR A 158 -13.46 3.48 15.04
C TYR A 158 -12.94 3.06 13.66
N ARG A 159 -12.48 1.80 13.49
CA ARG A 159 -12.11 1.27 12.17
C ARG A 159 -13.33 1.04 11.29
N ARG A 160 -14.49 0.73 11.88
CA ARG A 160 -15.75 0.60 11.13
C ARG A 160 -16.14 1.93 10.50
N LEU A 161 -16.06 3.02 11.28
CA LEU A 161 -16.26 4.37 10.77
C LEU A 161 -15.23 4.71 9.69
N PHE A 162 -13.95 4.38 9.93
CA PHE A 162 -12.90 4.59 8.95
C PHE A 162 -13.21 3.89 7.61
N VAL A 163 -13.59 2.62 7.60
CA VAL A 163 -13.91 1.90 6.36
C VAL A 163 -15.07 2.55 5.59
N ILE A 164 -16.08 3.07 6.29
CA ILE A 164 -17.24 3.70 5.64
C ILE A 164 -16.87 5.06 5.03
N PHE A 165 -16.13 5.88 5.77
CA PHE A 165 -15.89 7.28 5.41
C PHE A 165 -14.55 7.55 4.71
N SER A 166 -13.61 6.62 4.77
CA SER A 166 -12.28 6.80 4.20
C SER A 166 -12.30 6.78 2.69
N ARG A 167 -11.60 7.73 2.06
CA ARG A 167 -11.38 7.73 0.61
C ARG A 167 -10.70 6.46 0.12
N TYR A 168 -9.85 5.82 0.93
CA TYR A 168 -9.12 4.61 0.54
C TYR A 168 -10.04 3.40 0.28
N THR A 169 -11.29 3.46 0.75
CA THR A 169 -12.33 2.47 0.39
C THR A 169 -12.78 2.61 -1.07
N TYR A 170 -12.71 3.81 -1.62
CA TYR A 170 -13.30 4.15 -2.93
C TYR A 170 -12.24 4.48 -3.99
N LEU A 171 -11.15 5.15 -3.60
CA LEU A 171 -10.12 5.67 -4.47
C LEU A 171 -8.75 5.56 -3.81
N ASN A 172 -7.89 4.73 -4.39
CA ASN A 172 -6.49 4.61 -4.04
C ASN A 172 -5.65 5.23 -5.15
N THR A 173 -4.84 6.22 -4.82
CA THR A 173 -3.92 6.87 -5.77
C THR A 173 -2.52 6.37 -5.47
N PHE A 174 -1.89 5.75 -6.46
CA PHE A 174 -0.52 5.29 -6.37
C PHE A 174 0.38 6.16 -7.23
N GLU A 175 1.57 6.45 -6.77
CA GLU A 175 2.61 7.15 -7.54
C GLU A 175 3.74 6.18 -7.85
N GLU A 176 4.29 6.24 -9.06
CA GLU A 176 5.45 5.43 -9.40
C GLU A 176 6.66 5.83 -8.55
N ILE A 177 7.28 4.85 -7.89
CA ILE A 177 8.50 5.00 -7.13
C ILE A 177 9.66 5.16 -8.10
N ARG A 178 9.99 6.42 -8.41
CA ARG A 178 11.18 6.74 -9.20
C ARG A 178 12.44 6.52 -8.38
N TRP A 179 13.17 5.45 -8.70
CA TRP A 179 14.42 5.09 -8.03
C TRP A 179 15.66 5.35 -8.90
N ARG A 180 15.48 5.83 -10.15
CA ARG A 180 16.56 6.41 -10.95
C ARG A 180 16.63 7.92 -10.75
N SER A 181 17.75 8.38 -10.20
CA SER A 181 18.10 9.78 -10.23
C SER A 181 18.29 10.24 -11.68
N LYS A 182 17.99 11.51 -11.90
CA LYS A 182 18.38 12.29 -13.08
C LYS A 182 19.92 12.44 -13.16
N LEU A 183 20.70 11.37 -13.01
CA LEU A 183 22.16 11.40 -13.00
C LEU A 183 22.82 11.30 -14.39
N ASN A 184 22.06 11.05 -15.45
CA ASN A 184 22.56 11.10 -16.84
C ASN A 184 21.96 12.27 -17.64
N LYS A 185 22.01 13.48 -17.06
CA LYS A 185 22.03 14.72 -17.84
C LYS A 185 23.30 15.50 -17.50
N LYS A 186 24.43 14.98 -17.98
CA LYS A 186 25.61 15.77 -18.29
C LYS A 186 26.02 15.44 -19.71
#